data_AF-A0A454CM32-F1
#
_entry.id   AF-A0A454CM32-F1
#
_cell.length_a   1.000
_cell.length_b   1.000
_cell.length_c   1.000
_cell.angle_alpha   90.00
_cell.angle_beta   90.00
_cell.angle_gamma   90.00
#
_symmetry.space_group_name_H-M   'P 1'
#
loop_
_entity.id
_entity.type
_entity.pdbx_description
1 polymer ?
#
loop_
_entity_poly.entity_id
_entity_poly.type
_entity_poly.pdbx_seq_one_letter_code
_entity_poly.pdbx_strand_id
1 'polypeptide(L)' 'REHTLKRVPYMLVVGDQEMEAGEIAVRTRKGKDLGKFKVDDFIAYIQDEISSRKLNLEE' A
#
# COMPACT_ATOMS: atom_id res chain seq x y z
N ARG A 1 -1.73 20.75 -3.40
CA ARG A 1 -2.61 20.49 -2.23
C ARG A 1 -3.85 19.75 -2.76
N GLU A 2 -3.67 18.55 -3.33
CA GLU A 2 -4.61 17.97 -4.33
C GLU A 2 -4.89 16.46 -4.20
N HIS A 3 -4.37 15.77 -3.18
CA HIS A 3 -4.53 14.32 -3.04
C HIS A 3 -5.75 13.86 -2.23
N THR A 4 -6.82 14.67 -2.17
CA THR A 4 -8.04 14.31 -1.41
C THR A 4 -9.18 13.77 -2.30
N LEU A 5 -9.08 13.87 -3.63
CA LEU A 5 -10.15 13.44 -4.55
C LEU A 5 -10.08 11.98 -5.02
N LYS A 6 -8.91 11.34 -4.97
CA LYS A 6 -8.79 9.93 -5.34
C LYS A 6 -8.97 9.11 -4.06
N ARG A 7 -10.03 8.31 -3.99
CA ARG A 7 -10.27 7.32 -2.92
C ARG A 7 -9.24 6.19 -2.99
N VAL A 8 -7.95 6.52 -2.97
CA VAL A 8 -6.87 5.54 -3.03
C VAL A 8 -6.81 4.89 -1.65
N PRO A 9 -7.06 3.57 -1.55
CA PRO A 9 -7.08 2.87 -0.26
C PRO A 9 -5.68 2.80 0.38
N TYR A 10 -4.65 2.68 -0.46
CA TYR A 10 -3.25 2.51 -0.05
C TYR A 10 -2.33 3.54 -0.72
N MET A 11 -1.34 4.01 0.02
CA MET A 11 -0.31 4.94 -0.40
C MET A 11 1.04 4.23 -0.27
N LEU A 12 1.78 4.18 -1.37
CA LEU A 12 3.08 3.54 -1.45
C LEU A 12 4.15 4.63 -1.42
N VAL A 13 5.10 4.50 -0.48
CA VAL A 13 6.25 5.39 -0.33
C VAL A 13 7.49 4.59 -0.66
N VAL A 14 8.25 5.08 -1.65
CA VAL A 14 9.50 4.47 -2.10
C VAL A 14 10.57 5.55 -2.03
N GLY A 15 11.46 5.47 -1.04
CA GLY A 15 12.68 6.27 -0.99
C GLY A 15 13.89 5.52 -1.59
N ASP A 16 15.05 6.17 -1.61
CA ASP A 16 16.31 5.57 -2.09
C ASP A 16 16.66 4.27 -1.35
N GLN A 17 16.55 4.26 -0.02
CA GLN A 17 16.81 3.07 0.80
C GLN A 17 15.87 1.90 0.47
N GLU A 18 14.61 2.23 0.19
CA GLU A 18 13.59 1.25 -0.20
C GLU A 18 13.86 0.70 -1.61
N MET A 19 14.33 1.56 -2.52
CA MET A 19 14.74 1.16 -3.87
C MET A 19 15.94 0.22 -3.86
N GLU A 20 16.94 0.47 -3.01
CA GLU A 20 18.11 -0.42 -2.86
C GLU A 20 17.76 -1.76 -2.20
N ALA A 21 16.81 -1.76 -1.25
CA ALA A 21 16.37 -2.97 -0.55
C ALA A 21 15.31 -3.78 -1.32
N GLY A 22 14.71 -3.22 -2.38
CA GLY A 22 13.56 -3.82 -3.07
C GLY A 22 12.28 -3.82 -2.21
N GLU A 23 12.19 -2.87 -1.29
CA GLU A 23 11.09 -2.71 -0.34
C GLU A 23 10.26 -1.47 -0.67
N ILE A 24 9.04 -1.42 -0.16
CA ILE A 24 8.11 -0.30 -0.27
C ILE A 24 7.39 -0.12 1.06
N ALA A 25 7.27 1.11 1.53
CA ALA A 25 6.48 1.42 2.71
C ALA A 25 5.02 1.66 2.31
N VAL A 26 4.10 0.89 2.90
CA VAL A 26 2.67 0.94 2.57
C VAL A 26 1.91 1.62 3.71
N ARG A 27 1.09 2.61 3.36
CA ARG A 27 0.25 3.36 4.30
C ARG A 27 -1.20 3.36 3.83
N THR A 28 -2.14 3.26 4.76
CA THR A 28 -3.57 3.41 4.44
C THR A 28 -3.96 4.89 4.38
N ARG A 29 -5.07 5.19 3.69
CA ARG A 29 -5.64 6.56 3.68
C ARG A 29 -6.03 7.07 5.08
N LYS A 30 -6.38 6.18 6.02
CA LYS A 30 -6.74 6.56 7.39
C LYS A 30 -5.51 6.88 8.27
N GLY A 31 -4.30 6.81 7.72
CA GLY A 31 -3.05 7.11 8.44
C GLY A 31 -2.47 5.92 9.21
N LYS A 32 -3.04 4.72 9.06
CA LYS A 32 -2.48 3.48 9.58
C LYS A 32 -1.32 3.05 8.68
N ASP A 33 -0.14 2.94 9.25
CA ASP A 33 1.06 2.44 8.59
C ASP A 33 1.01 0.91 8.59
N LEU A 34 1.11 0.30 7.42
CA LEU A 34 1.14 -1.16 7.27
C LEU A 34 2.58 -1.70 7.36
N GLY A 35 3.58 -0.82 7.43
CA GLY A 35 4.98 -1.16 7.45
C GLY A 35 5.60 -1.24 6.06
N LYS A 36 6.78 -1.86 6.00
CA LYS A 36 7.52 -2.11 4.76
C LYS A 36 7.21 -3.52 4.26
N PHE A 37 6.95 -3.62 2.96
CA PHE A 37 6.80 -4.88 2.24
C PHE A 37 7.82 -4.92 1.13
N LYS A 38 8.27 -6.12 0.73
CA LYS A 38 8.94 -6.24 -0.56
C LYS A 38 7.95 -5.98 -1.68
N VAL A 39 8.45 -5.49 -2.81
CA VAL A 39 7.62 -5.22 -4.00
C VAL A 39 6.85 -6.48 -4.41
N ASP A 40 7.52 -7.62 -4.50
CA ASP A 40 6.90 -8.90 -4.89
C ASP A 40 5.85 -9.38 -3.88
N ASP A 41 6.15 -9.32 -2.59
CA ASP A 41 5.21 -9.69 -1.52
C ASP A 41 3.97 -8.79 -1.53
N PHE A 42 4.14 -7.49 -1.77
CA PHE A 42 3.02 -6.56 -1.85
C PHE A 42 2.14 -6.80 -3.10
N ILE A 43 2.74 -7.14 -4.23
CA ILE A 43 2.00 -7.51 -5.45
C ILE A 43 1.15 -8.75 -5.18
N ALA A 44 1.73 -9.79 -4.57
CA ALA A 44 0.99 -11.00 -4.21
C ALA A 44 -0.14 -10.71 -3.20
N TYR A 45 0.15 -9.88 -2.19
CA TYR A 45 -0.83 -9.47 -1.18
C TYR A 45 -2.02 -8.71 -1.80
N ILE A 46 -1.75 -7.74 -2.68
CA ILE A 46 -2.81 -6.98 -3.36
C ILE A 46 -3.59 -7.87 -4.33
N GLN A 47 -2.93 -8.77 -5.06
CA GLN A 47 -3.61 -9.72 -5.94
C GLN A 47 -4.55 -10.64 -5.15
N ASP A 48 -4.12 -11.14 -3.99
CA ASP A 48 -4.96 -11.93 -3.10
C ASP A 48 -6.15 -11.12 -2.56
N GLU A 49 -5.91 -9.89 -2.08
CA GLU A 49 -6.98 -8.98 -1.62
C GLU A 49 -8.01 -8.68 -2.72
N ILE A 50 -7.56 -8.39 -3.94
CA ILE A 50 -8.42 -8.15 -5.11
C ILE A 50 -9.23 -9.40 -5.45
N SER A 51 -8.57 -10.57 -5.48
CA SER A 51 -9.19 -11.87 -5.77
C SER A 51 -10.23 -12.24 -4.72
N SER A 52 -9.90 -12.01 -3.44
CA SER A 52 -10.78 -12.23 -2.30
C SER A 52 -11.91 -11.19 -2.21
N ARG A 53 -11.93 -10.15 -3.07
CA ARG A 53 -12.84 -8.99 -3.01
C ARG A 53 -13.08 -8.51 -1.58
N LYS A 54 -12.06 -8.60 -0.72
CA LYS A 54 -12.16 -8.08 0.63
C LYS A 54 -12.20 -6.57 0.48
N LEU A 55 -13.41 -6.02 0.53
CA LEU A 55 -13.58 -4.61 0.84
C LEU A 55 -13.15 -4.44 2.30
N ASN A 56 -11.84 -4.42 2.55
CA ASN A 56 -11.28 -3.77 3.72
C ASN A 56 -11.37 -2.25 3.49
N LEU A 57 -12.60 -1.77 3.26
CA LEU A 57 -12.99 -0.44 3.70
C LEU A 57 -13.17 -0.61 5.20
N GLU A 58 -12.06 -0.66 5.95
CA GLU A 58 -12.12 -0.68 7.41
C GLU A 58 -13.09 0.42 7.85
N GLU A 59 -14.21 0.02 8.47
CA GLU A 59 -15.25 0.89 9.01
C GLU A 59 -14.65 2.06 9.80
#